data_AF-A0AA96K0Z4-F1
#
_entry.id   AF-A0AA96K0Z4-F1
#
_cell.length_a   1.000
_cell.length_b   1.000
_cell.length_c   1.000
_cell.angle_alpha   90.00
_cell.angle_beta   90.00
_cell.angle_gamma   90.00
#
_symmetry.space_group_name_H-M   'P 1'
#
loop_
_entity.id
_entity.type
_entity.pdbx_description
1 polymer ?
#
loop_
_entity_poly.entity_id
_entity_poly.type
_entity_poly.pdbx_seq_one_letter_code
_entity_poly.pdbx_strand_id
1 'polypeptide(L)'
;MLALPSVGLAAVHQTIITDKDITVAIESRLLVDQTVPSNGIDVHTDNGVVMLSGEVPTMLARERAGKVVSSIRGVQALINTIAVSPTSRIGNEELRFKVYAALASDPASDSYEITVQVRQGRVMLTGTVESWQEKQLTEEVVKSVKGVQSLRSRITVNPPAFRPDSEIEAEIFRRLQSDVWVHESLIGIMVDQGHVTLTGTVGSLAEKNSAYRDAWVGGVKDVNVAPLKVEWWARDKMLRHRKDVFTSNTHTAEAIRTAFTYEPRLQDVDIDVRVVEGTAFLTGIVDNLAAKYAAEETTRNTEGIWRVRSFIKVRPPVRLTDRDLEKRVREAFNQHPLIDRYEIKISANSGKVSLEGYLNSPTEVSQTLRAAARVKGVINVVNYLQIQSPDKLDEEIWEEIRRAFWWDPGLFEQDIRVTVSNGTVTLKGTVPTIVEWRRAREVARNSGAERIRNRLRVRYGPDFHST
;
A
#
# COMPACT_ATOMS: atom_id res chain seq x y z
N MET A 1 -4.71 -7.89 -40.21
CA MET A 1 -3.47 -8.45 -39.66
C MET A 1 -2.32 -7.53 -40.07
N LEU A 2 -2.05 -6.50 -39.27
CA LEU A 2 -0.89 -5.63 -39.43
C LEU A 2 -0.17 -5.64 -38.09
N ALA A 3 0.99 -6.29 -38.05
CA ALA A 3 1.85 -6.33 -36.88
C ALA A 3 2.50 -4.95 -36.70
N LEU A 4 2.29 -4.31 -35.56
CA LEU A 4 2.99 -3.09 -35.18
C LEU A 4 4.49 -3.38 -34.98
N PRO A 5 5.39 -2.45 -35.35
CA PRO A 5 6.83 -2.69 -35.31
C PRO A 5 7.31 -2.80 -33.86
N SER A 6 8.19 -3.77 -33.60
CA SER A 6 8.97 -3.85 -32.38
C SER A 6 10.15 -2.90 -32.48
N VAL A 7 10.12 -1.80 -31.72
CA VAL A 7 11.25 -0.87 -31.61
C VAL A 7 11.97 -1.18 -30.30
N GLY A 8 13.23 -1.62 -30.41
CA GLY A 8 14.15 -1.63 -29.27
C GLY A 8 14.57 -0.20 -28.95
N LEU A 9 14.36 0.25 -27.71
CA LEU A 9 14.92 1.50 -27.23
C LEU A 9 16.44 1.34 -27.04
N ALA A 10 17.22 1.80 -28.01
CA ALA A 10 18.65 2.00 -27.87
C ALA A 10 19.05 3.33 -28.52
N ALA A 11 18.81 4.43 -27.81
CA ALA A 11 19.48 5.71 -28.00
C ALA A 11 19.33 6.53 -26.71
N VAL A 12 20.41 6.60 -25.92
CA VAL A 12 20.49 7.39 -24.69
C VAL A 12 20.67 8.86 -25.09
N HIS A 13 19.55 9.59 -25.23
CA HIS A 13 19.55 11.00 -24.86
C HIS A 13 19.28 11.02 -23.36
N GLN A 14 20.10 11.71 -22.58
CA GLN A 14 19.71 12.09 -21.21
C GLN A 14 18.48 13.00 -21.35
N THR A 15 17.29 12.42 -21.35
CA THR A 15 16.04 13.17 -21.38
C THR A 15 15.97 13.92 -20.05
N ILE A 16 16.33 15.20 -20.06
CA ILE A 16 16.15 16.09 -18.92
C ILE A 16 14.66 16.14 -18.67
N ILE A 17 14.21 15.52 -17.58
CA ILE A 17 12.83 15.60 -17.12
C ILE A 17 12.61 17.04 -16.67
N THR A 18 11.75 17.78 -17.36
CA THR A 18 11.38 19.14 -16.94
C THR A 18 10.24 19.09 -15.93
N ASP A 19 10.08 20.16 -15.13
CA ASP A 19 8.93 20.29 -14.22
C ASP A 19 7.60 20.26 -14.96
N LYS A 20 7.58 20.73 -16.21
CA LYS A 20 6.41 20.63 -17.09
C LYS A 20 6.09 19.18 -17.41
N ASP A 21 7.08 18.35 -17.72
CA ASP A 21 6.87 16.93 -17.99
C ASP A 21 6.35 16.20 -16.74
N ILE A 22 6.92 16.53 -15.55
CA ILE A 22 6.45 16.00 -14.27
C ILE A 22 4.99 16.39 -14.01
N THR A 23 4.65 17.67 -14.24
CA THR A 23 3.28 18.17 -14.04
C THR A 23 2.29 17.45 -14.95
N VAL A 24 2.59 17.32 -16.24
CA VAL A 24 1.75 16.59 -17.20
C VAL A 24 1.60 15.11 -16.82
N ALA A 25 2.66 14.48 -16.31
CA ALA A 25 2.61 13.10 -15.82
C ALA A 25 1.71 12.96 -14.59
N ILE A 26 1.80 13.89 -13.64
CA ILE A 26 0.95 13.93 -12.45
C ILE A 26 -0.52 14.11 -12.85
N GLU A 27 -0.84 15.13 -13.64
CA GLU A 27 -2.20 15.41 -14.08
C GLU A 27 -2.80 14.20 -14.80
N SER A 28 -2.04 13.61 -15.74
CA SER A 28 -2.46 12.40 -16.44
C SER A 28 -2.78 11.25 -15.48
N ARG A 29 -1.97 11.07 -14.42
CA ARG A 29 -2.13 9.95 -13.50
C ARG A 29 -3.22 10.16 -12.46
N LEU A 30 -3.44 11.40 -12.04
CA LEU A 30 -4.59 11.76 -11.20
C LEU A 30 -5.89 11.66 -11.99
N LEU A 31 -5.89 11.99 -13.28
CA LEU A 31 -7.08 11.91 -14.14
C LEU A 31 -7.63 10.47 -14.27
N VAL A 32 -6.75 9.48 -14.36
CA VAL A 32 -7.14 8.06 -14.50
C VAL A 32 -7.44 7.38 -13.16
N ASP A 33 -7.03 7.96 -12.03
CA ASP A 33 -7.30 7.40 -10.70
C ASP A 33 -8.68 7.82 -10.21
N GLN A 34 -9.67 6.94 -10.42
CA GLN A 34 -11.07 7.19 -10.06
C GLN A 34 -11.33 7.38 -8.55
N THR A 35 -10.36 7.05 -7.69
CA THR A 35 -10.47 7.29 -6.24
C THR A 35 -10.02 8.70 -5.84
N VAL A 36 -9.47 9.46 -6.79
CA VAL A 36 -9.05 10.85 -6.61
C VAL A 36 -9.88 11.76 -7.51
N PRO A 37 -10.66 12.71 -6.96
CA PRO A 37 -11.36 13.69 -7.78
C PRO A 37 -10.36 14.76 -8.25
N SER A 38 -9.65 14.46 -9.33
CA SER A 38 -8.58 15.29 -9.90
C SER A 38 -9.00 16.70 -10.27
N ASN A 39 -10.26 16.91 -10.69
CA ASN A 39 -10.81 18.24 -11.03
C ASN A 39 -10.74 19.27 -9.89
N GLY A 40 -10.63 18.80 -8.63
CA GLY A 40 -10.49 19.68 -7.46
C GLY A 40 -9.05 19.87 -7.01
N ILE A 41 -8.06 19.38 -7.76
CA ILE A 41 -6.65 19.39 -7.37
C ILE A 41 -5.84 20.18 -8.39
N ASP A 42 -5.15 21.21 -7.91
CA ASP A 42 -4.17 21.95 -8.68
C ASP A 42 -2.76 21.40 -8.40
N VAL A 43 -1.95 21.33 -9.45
CA VAL A 43 -0.57 20.81 -9.40
C VAL A 43 0.39 21.91 -9.82
N HIS A 44 1.36 22.21 -8.95
CA HIS A 44 2.48 23.08 -9.29
C HIS A 44 3.79 22.35 -9.05
N THR A 45 4.71 22.40 -10.00
CA THR A 45 6.03 21.76 -9.88
C THR A 45 7.11 22.80 -10.10
N ASP A 46 8.06 22.86 -9.17
CA ASP A 46 9.27 23.69 -9.27
C ASP A 46 10.49 22.88 -8.80
N ASN A 47 11.47 22.70 -9.68
CA ASN A 47 12.69 21.95 -9.45
C ASN A 47 12.46 20.55 -8.85
N GLY A 48 11.44 19.84 -9.34
CA GLY A 48 11.01 18.53 -8.82
C GLY A 48 10.29 18.55 -7.47
N VAL A 49 10.07 19.73 -6.87
CA VAL A 49 9.20 19.92 -5.70
C VAL A 49 7.77 20.13 -6.19
N VAL A 50 6.89 19.20 -5.86
CA VAL A 50 5.48 19.27 -6.25
C VAL A 50 4.66 19.82 -5.10
N MET A 51 3.85 20.83 -5.37
CA MET A 51 2.81 21.32 -4.49
C MET A 51 1.45 20.91 -5.02
N LEU A 52 0.65 20.27 -4.17
CA LEU A 52 -0.75 19.98 -4.42
C LEU A 52 -1.64 20.91 -3.60
N SER A 53 -2.57 21.59 -4.24
CA SER A 53 -3.59 22.45 -3.61
C SER A 53 -4.98 22.15 -4.13
N GLY A 54 -5.99 22.82 -3.58
CA GLY A 54 -7.40 22.63 -3.93
C GLY A 54 -8.19 21.88 -2.86
N GLU A 55 -9.28 21.22 -3.25
CA GLU A 55 -10.24 20.59 -2.33
C GLU A 55 -10.63 19.18 -2.77
N VAL A 56 -10.70 18.27 -1.81
CA VAL A 56 -11.21 16.90 -2.02
C VAL A 56 -12.22 16.52 -0.93
N PRO A 57 -13.17 15.61 -1.18
CA PRO A 57 -14.21 15.31 -0.21
C PRO A 57 -13.74 14.51 1.01
N THR A 58 -12.58 13.85 0.94
CA THR A 58 -12.18 12.86 1.94
C THR A 58 -10.67 12.86 2.19
N MET A 59 -10.27 12.50 3.41
CA MET A 59 -8.87 12.30 3.78
C MET A 59 -8.19 11.21 2.91
N LEU A 60 -8.91 10.14 2.59
CA LEU A 60 -8.40 9.05 1.74
C LEU A 60 -8.06 9.53 0.33
N ALA A 61 -8.90 10.37 -0.28
CA ALA A 61 -8.62 10.96 -1.59
C ALA A 61 -7.36 11.83 -1.57
N ARG A 62 -7.20 12.65 -0.52
CA ARG A 62 -5.99 13.48 -0.33
C ARG A 62 -4.72 12.63 -0.20
N GLU A 63 -4.77 11.56 0.60
CA GLU A 63 -3.62 10.67 0.77
C GLU A 63 -3.31 9.88 -0.52
N ARG A 64 -4.35 9.45 -1.24
CA ARG A 64 -4.19 8.77 -2.51
C ARG A 64 -3.52 9.68 -3.55
N ALA A 65 -3.95 10.93 -3.66
CA ALA A 65 -3.30 11.92 -4.53
C ALA A 65 -1.80 12.03 -4.21
N GLY A 66 -1.45 12.14 -2.92
CA GLY A 66 -0.06 12.20 -2.50
C GLY A 66 0.75 10.93 -2.81
N LYS A 67 0.15 9.74 -2.66
CA LYS A 67 0.79 8.46 -3.03
C LYS A 67 1.01 8.35 -4.53
N VAL A 68 0.03 8.76 -5.34
CA VAL A 68 0.15 8.79 -6.80
C VAL A 68 1.30 9.69 -7.22
N VAL A 69 1.36 10.92 -6.70
CA VAL A 69 2.42 11.87 -7.03
C VAL A 69 3.80 11.38 -6.57
N SER A 70 3.90 10.83 -5.36
CA SER A 70 5.17 10.31 -4.84
C SER A 70 5.75 9.15 -5.67
N SER A 71 4.90 8.46 -6.44
CA SER A 71 5.29 7.34 -7.30
C SER A 71 5.80 7.74 -8.68
N ILE A 72 5.81 9.04 -9.01
CA ILE A 72 6.22 9.55 -10.32
C ILE A 72 7.72 9.89 -10.33
N ARG A 73 8.41 9.39 -11.34
CA ARG A 73 9.83 9.67 -11.61
C ARG A 73 10.05 11.17 -11.79
N GLY A 74 11.07 11.72 -11.13
CA GLY A 74 11.38 13.15 -11.15
C GLY A 74 10.83 13.93 -9.96
N VAL A 75 9.84 13.41 -9.24
CA VAL A 75 9.33 14.04 -8.01
C VAL A 75 10.33 13.82 -6.86
N GLN A 76 10.88 14.92 -6.35
CA GLN A 76 11.86 14.94 -5.26
C GLN A 76 11.22 15.19 -3.90
N ALA A 77 10.21 16.07 -3.86
CA ALA A 77 9.47 16.40 -2.65
C ALA A 77 8.01 16.69 -2.96
N LEU A 78 7.14 16.50 -1.97
CA LEU A 78 5.71 16.74 -2.07
C LEU A 78 5.23 17.61 -0.91
N ILE A 79 4.61 18.74 -1.24
CA ILE A 79 3.90 19.61 -0.32
C ILE A 79 2.40 19.43 -0.61
N ASN A 80 1.70 18.66 0.23
CA ASN A 80 0.27 18.41 0.06
C ASN A 80 -0.57 19.35 0.95
N THR A 81 -1.07 20.42 0.34
CA THR A 81 -1.92 21.45 0.97
C THR A 81 -3.40 21.32 0.61
N ILE A 82 -3.80 20.21 -0.02
CA ILE A 82 -5.20 19.95 -0.37
C ILE A 82 -6.08 19.99 0.89
N ALA A 83 -7.11 20.83 0.85
CA ALA A 83 -8.13 20.90 1.88
C ALA A 83 -9.15 19.75 1.74
N VAL A 84 -9.67 19.27 2.86
CA VAL A 84 -10.71 18.24 2.86
C VAL A 84 -12.06 18.91 3.14
N SER A 85 -12.93 18.89 2.15
CA SER A 85 -14.27 19.50 2.15
C SER A 85 -15.34 18.42 1.94
N PRO A 86 -15.80 17.72 3.01
CA PRO A 86 -16.79 16.67 2.92
C PRO A 86 -18.11 17.16 2.32
N THR A 87 -18.69 16.35 1.44
CA THR A 87 -19.94 16.64 0.73
C THR A 87 -21.15 16.78 1.67
N SER A 88 -21.06 16.28 2.89
CA SER A 88 -22.10 16.39 3.91
C SER A 88 -21.50 16.80 5.25
N ARG A 89 -22.11 17.80 5.91
CA ARG A 89 -21.73 18.21 7.25
C ARG A 89 -22.26 17.20 8.27
N ILE A 90 -21.34 16.58 9.00
CA ILE A 90 -21.66 15.69 10.12
C ILE A 90 -21.46 16.47 11.42
N GLY A 91 -22.43 16.40 12.33
CA GLY A 91 -22.32 17.05 13.65
C GLY A 91 -21.16 16.46 14.46
N ASN A 92 -20.58 17.24 15.39
CA ASN A 92 -19.41 16.79 16.17
C ASN A 92 -19.68 15.50 16.95
N GLU A 93 -20.86 15.39 17.58
CA GLU A 93 -21.26 14.21 18.35
C GLU A 93 -21.43 12.97 17.47
N GLU A 94 -22.09 13.13 16.31
CA GLU A 94 -22.28 12.05 15.35
C GLU A 94 -20.94 11.59 14.76
N LEU A 95 -20.06 12.52 14.39
CA LEU A 95 -18.74 12.19 13.88
C LEU A 95 -17.88 11.50 14.96
N ARG A 96 -17.93 11.99 16.21
CA ARG A 96 -17.24 11.35 17.33
C ARG A 96 -17.72 9.92 17.54
N PHE A 97 -19.03 9.69 17.51
CA PHE A 97 -19.60 8.35 17.59
C PHE A 97 -19.12 7.45 16.45
N LYS A 98 -19.14 7.94 15.20
CA LYS A 98 -18.64 7.19 14.03
C LYS A 98 -17.16 6.82 14.17
N VAL A 99 -16.33 7.73 14.67
CA VAL A 99 -14.89 7.46 14.90
C VAL A 99 -14.69 6.38 15.96
N TYR A 100 -15.36 6.46 17.10
CA TYR A 100 -15.29 5.40 18.11
C TYR A 100 -15.81 4.07 17.60
N ALA A 101 -16.92 4.07 16.84
CA ALA A 101 -17.47 2.87 16.24
C ALA A 101 -16.49 2.21 15.26
N ALA A 102 -15.79 2.99 14.44
CA ALA A 102 -14.77 2.48 13.52
C ALA A 102 -13.57 1.87 14.26
N LEU A 103 -13.06 2.55 15.29
CA LEU A 103 -11.96 2.06 16.12
C LEU A 103 -12.33 0.76 16.87
N ALA A 104 -13.52 0.69 17.44
CA ALA A 104 -14.01 -0.50 18.12
C ALA A 104 -14.32 -1.67 17.16
N SER A 105 -14.55 -1.36 15.87
CA SER A 105 -14.81 -2.37 14.84
C SER A 105 -13.54 -2.99 14.28
N ASP A 106 -12.41 -2.27 14.27
CA ASP A 106 -11.12 -2.81 13.84
C ASP A 106 -10.49 -3.63 14.99
N PRO A 107 -10.25 -4.94 14.81
CA PRO A 107 -9.79 -5.84 15.86
C PRO A 107 -8.47 -5.43 16.49
N ALA A 108 -7.60 -4.74 15.75
CA ALA A 108 -6.32 -4.34 16.28
C ALA A 108 -6.42 -3.03 17.08
N SER A 109 -7.33 -2.10 16.75
CA SER A 109 -7.46 -0.85 17.52
C SER A 109 -8.41 -0.87 18.71
N ASP A 110 -9.14 -1.96 18.94
CA ASP A 110 -10.16 -2.05 19.99
C ASP A 110 -9.61 -2.01 21.42
N SER A 111 -8.36 -2.45 21.63
CA SER A 111 -7.73 -2.51 22.96
C SER A 111 -7.07 -1.19 23.38
N TYR A 112 -6.93 -0.22 22.48
CA TYR A 112 -6.13 0.97 22.75
C TYR A 112 -6.90 2.01 23.55
N GLU A 113 -6.26 2.58 24.59
CA GLU A 113 -6.80 3.69 25.39
C GLU A 113 -6.71 5.02 24.63
N ILE A 114 -7.49 5.16 23.56
CA ILE A 114 -7.52 6.35 22.71
C ILE A 114 -8.73 7.22 23.05
N THR A 115 -8.44 8.47 23.40
CA THR A 115 -9.46 9.52 23.53
C THR A 115 -9.59 10.29 22.22
N VAL A 116 -10.83 10.42 21.75
CA VAL A 116 -11.20 11.13 20.51
C VAL A 116 -11.90 12.44 20.85
N GLN A 117 -11.34 13.56 20.37
CA GLN A 117 -11.98 14.87 20.41
C GLN A 117 -12.33 15.33 19.00
N VAL A 118 -13.53 15.86 18.80
CA VAL A 118 -14.01 16.31 17.49
C VAL A 118 -14.46 17.77 17.56
N ARG A 119 -13.96 18.60 16.64
CA ARG A 119 -14.41 19.99 16.46
C ARG A 119 -14.48 20.34 14.98
N GLN A 120 -15.70 20.50 14.46
CA GLN A 120 -15.97 20.89 13.06
C GLN A 120 -15.22 20.00 12.06
N GLY A 121 -15.43 18.68 12.12
CA GLY A 121 -14.74 17.73 11.23
C GLY A 121 -13.26 17.46 11.55
N ARG A 122 -12.64 18.25 12.44
CA ARG A 122 -11.26 18.06 12.89
C ARG A 122 -11.21 17.11 14.06
N VAL A 123 -10.50 16.00 13.90
CA VAL A 123 -10.34 14.96 14.92
C VAL A 123 -8.96 15.11 15.58
N MET A 124 -8.92 15.11 16.90
CA MET A 124 -7.70 15.01 17.68
C MET A 124 -7.70 13.70 18.47
N LEU A 125 -6.63 12.93 18.32
CA LEU A 125 -6.39 11.69 19.08
C LEU A 125 -5.36 11.96 20.16
N THR A 126 -5.64 11.49 21.37
CA THR A 126 -4.73 11.49 22.52
C THR A 126 -4.80 10.14 23.22
N GLY A 127 -3.73 9.73 23.88
CA GLY A 127 -3.65 8.44 24.56
C GLY A 127 -2.24 7.88 24.46
N THR A 128 -2.11 6.61 24.85
CA THR A 128 -0.84 5.88 24.80
C THR A 128 -1.05 4.59 24.02
N VAL A 129 -0.06 4.24 23.21
CA VAL A 129 0.03 2.94 22.51
C VAL A 129 1.42 2.36 22.73
N GLU A 130 1.59 1.07 22.47
CA GLU A 130 2.83 0.36 22.73
C GLU A 130 3.80 0.43 21.54
N SER A 131 3.29 0.68 20.34
CA SER A 131 4.13 0.77 19.14
C SER A 131 3.67 1.83 18.13
N TRP A 132 4.58 2.24 17.25
CA TRP A 132 4.25 3.19 16.18
C TRP A 132 3.26 2.61 15.17
N GLN A 133 3.33 1.30 14.94
CA GLN A 133 2.44 0.61 14.01
C GLN A 133 0.99 0.67 14.51
N GLU A 134 0.76 0.54 15.83
CA GLU A 134 -0.55 0.72 16.47
C GLU A 134 -1.06 2.16 16.30
N LYS A 135 -0.17 3.14 16.50
CA LYS A 135 -0.48 4.55 16.23
C LYS A 135 -0.89 4.77 14.78
N GLN A 136 -0.12 4.26 13.81
CA GLN A 136 -0.44 4.40 12.39
C GLN A 136 -1.74 3.71 12.02
N LEU A 137 -1.98 2.52 12.53
CA LEU A 137 -3.22 1.78 12.30
C LEU A 137 -4.42 2.59 12.81
N THR A 138 -4.32 3.11 14.03
CA THR A 138 -5.33 3.99 14.62
C THR A 138 -5.59 5.19 13.71
N GLU A 139 -4.53 5.85 13.23
CA GLU A 139 -4.65 6.97 12.32
C GLU A 139 -5.31 6.58 10.99
N GLU A 140 -4.95 5.44 10.40
CA GLU A 140 -5.53 4.90 9.15
C GLU A 140 -7.04 4.65 9.31
N VAL A 141 -7.44 3.99 10.40
CA VAL A 141 -8.85 3.73 10.72
C VAL A 141 -9.62 5.04 10.82
N VAL A 142 -9.12 6.03 11.55
CA VAL A 142 -9.81 7.32 11.71
C VAL A 142 -9.87 8.10 10.38
N LYS A 143 -8.81 8.10 9.57
CA LYS A 143 -8.81 8.72 8.24
C LYS A 143 -9.81 8.08 7.28
N SER A 144 -10.15 6.81 7.50
CA SER A 144 -11.14 6.08 6.71
C SER A 144 -12.59 6.39 7.09
N VAL A 145 -12.84 7.23 8.11
CA VAL A 145 -14.20 7.59 8.53
C VAL A 145 -14.74 8.78 7.74
N LYS A 146 -15.92 8.61 7.15
CA LYS A 146 -16.64 9.70 6.46
C LYS A 146 -16.87 10.91 7.36
N GLY A 147 -16.52 12.09 6.85
CA GLY A 147 -16.67 13.38 7.53
C GLY A 147 -15.45 13.86 8.30
N VAL A 148 -14.40 13.04 8.43
CA VAL A 148 -13.11 13.50 8.97
C VAL A 148 -12.44 14.43 7.96
N GLN A 149 -12.19 15.67 8.36
CA GLN A 149 -11.55 16.72 7.56
C GLN A 149 -10.06 16.86 7.85
N SER A 150 -9.68 16.66 9.11
CA SER A 150 -8.28 16.63 9.50
C SER A 150 -8.10 15.73 10.71
N LEU A 151 -6.91 15.15 10.81
CA LEU A 151 -6.52 14.31 11.92
C LEU A 151 -5.25 14.89 12.54
N ARG A 152 -5.31 15.20 13.82
CA ARG A 152 -4.15 15.55 14.63
C ARG A 152 -3.91 14.45 15.66
N SER A 153 -2.83 13.70 15.49
CA SER A 153 -2.43 12.66 16.44
C SER A 153 -1.47 13.24 17.47
N ARG A 154 -1.83 13.11 18.75
CA ARG A 154 -0.97 13.35 19.92
C ARG A 154 -0.86 12.08 20.77
N ILE A 155 -0.94 10.93 20.10
CA ILE A 155 -0.73 9.62 20.72
C ILE A 155 0.75 9.49 21.08
N THR A 156 1.01 9.14 22.34
CA THR A 156 2.35 8.84 22.85
C THR A 156 2.65 7.36 22.62
N VAL A 157 3.81 7.05 22.05
CA VAL A 157 4.27 5.67 21.91
C VAL A 157 5.13 5.33 23.13
N ASN A 158 4.69 4.35 23.91
CA ASN A 158 5.37 3.89 25.12
C ASN A 158 5.61 2.37 25.04
N PRO A 159 6.75 1.93 24.49
CA PRO A 159 7.07 0.52 24.35
C PRO A 159 7.16 -0.19 25.71
N PRO A 160 6.69 -1.45 25.83
CA PRO A 160 6.66 -2.19 27.10
C PRO A 160 8.05 -2.61 27.60
N ALA A 161 9.07 -2.60 26.75
CA ALA A 161 10.44 -2.98 27.11
C ALA A 161 11.48 -2.03 26.50
N PHE A 162 12.56 -1.79 27.25
CA PHE A 162 13.74 -1.10 26.73
C PHE A 162 14.44 -1.98 25.69
N ARG A 163 14.73 -1.40 24.52
CA ARG A 163 15.46 -2.05 23.44
C ARG A 163 16.73 -1.25 23.14
N PRO A 164 17.93 -1.89 23.12
CA PRO A 164 19.17 -1.21 22.78
C PRO A 164 19.15 -0.63 21.37
N ASP A 165 19.74 0.56 21.18
CA ASP A 165 19.80 1.24 19.88
C ASP A 165 20.47 0.38 18.80
N SER A 166 21.48 -0.43 19.16
CA SER A 166 22.14 -1.35 18.24
C SER A 166 21.20 -2.43 17.69
N GLU A 167 20.23 -2.88 18.48
CA GLU A 167 19.22 -3.84 18.01
C GLU A 167 18.17 -3.18 17.12
N ILE A 168 17.79 -1.94 17.45
CA ILE A 168 16.91 -1.11 16.63
C ILE A 168 17.56 -0.88 15.26
N GLU A 169 18.81 -0.44 15.24
CA GLU A 169 19.59 -0.19 14.03
C GLU A 169 19.71 -1.45 13.17
N ALA A 170 20.10 -2.58 13.77
CA ALA A 170 20.25 -3.85 13.05
C ALA A 170 18.91 -4.37 12.49
N GLU A 171 17.79 -4.11 13.15
CA GLU A 171 16.46 -4.43 12.63
C GLU A 171 16.08 -3.51 11.47
N ILE A 172 16.26 -2.20 11.60
CA ILE A 172 15.98 -1.24 10.51
C ILE A 172 16.82 -1.59 9.29
N PHE A 173 18.10 -1.90 9.49
CA PHE A 173 18.99 -2.34 8.42
C PHE A 173 18.45 -3.58 7.72
N ARG A 174 18.07 -4.62 8.47
CA ARG A 174 17.46 -5.83 7.90
C ARG A 174 16.16 -5.53 7.16
N ARG A 175 15.32 -4.62 7.68
CA ARG A 175 14.06 -4.23 7.02
C ARG A 175 14.31 -3.50 5.72
N LEU A 176 15.18 -2.50 5.69
CA LEU A 176 15.56 -1.78 4.47
C LEU A 176 16.20 -2.71 3.44
N GLN A 177 16.99 -3.70 3.90
CA GLN A 177 17.50 -4.77 3.04
C GLN A 177 16.38 -5.63 2.45
N SER A 178 15.38 -5.96 3.27
CA SER A 178 14.29 -6.84 2.89
C SER A 178 13.18 -6.15 2.10
N ASP A 179 13.02 -4.83 2.22
CA ASP A 179 12.01 -4.09 1.48
C ASP A 179 12.40 -4.08 0.01
N VAL A 180 11.59 -4.80 -0.71
CA VAL A 180 11.64 -4.93 -2.14
C VAL A 180 11.50 -3.60 -2.91
N TRP A 181 10.94 -2.56 -2.28
CA TRP A 181 10.76 -1.23 -2.84
C TRP A 181 11.87 -0.24 -2.46
N VAL A 182 12.86 -0.67 -1.67
CA VAL A 182 13.95 0.17 -1.16
C VAL A 182 15.31 -0.37 -1.60
N HIS A 183 16.23 0.48 -2.05
CA HIS A 183 17.62 0.12 -2.28
C HIS A 183 18.48 0.62 -1.12
N GLU A 184 18.80 -0.27 -0.19
CA GLU A 184 19.45 0.05 1.08
C GLU A 184 20.88 0.59 0.93
N SER A 185 21.55 0.32 -0.20
CA SER A 185 23.02 0.47 -0.34
C SER A 185 23.51 1.91 -0.20
N LEU A 186 22.60 2.89 -0.24
CA LEU A 186 22.89 4.32 -0.10
C LEU A 186 22.14 4.96 1.08
N ILE A 187 21.59 4.14 1.99
CA ILE A 187 20.88 4.62 3.18
C ILE A 187 21.77 4.34 4.40
N GLY A 188 22.31 5.41 4.98
CA GLY A 188 22.92 5.36 6.30
C GLY A 188 21.85 5.41 7.39
N ILE A 189 22.03 4.62 8.45
CA ILE A 189 21.13 4.56 9.61
C ILE A 189 21.93 5.01 10.82
N MET A 190 21.34 5.87 11.65
CA MET A 190 21.87 6.23 12.96
C MET A 190 20.73 6.14 13.96
N VAL A 191 20.98 5.54 15.13
CA VAL A 191 20.00 5.42 16.21
C VAL A 191 20.62 5.93 17.50
N ASP A 192 19.94 6.87 18.16
CA ASP A 192 20.34 7.43 19.45
C ASP A 192 19.13 7.56 20.38
N GLN A 193 19.12 6.78 21.47
CA GLN A 193 18.04 6.71 22.45
C GLN A 193 16.64 6.47 21.86
N GLY A 194 16.56 5.65 20.81
CA GLY A 194 15.37 5.38 20.03
C GLY A 194 15.00 6.46 18.99
N HIS A 195 15.83 7.49 18.79
CA HIS A 195 15.68 8.46 17.70
C HIS A 195 16.48 8.01 16.48
N VAL A 196 15.78 7.74 15.39
CA VAL A 196 16.39 7.24 14.15
C VAL A 196 16.63 8.39 13.19
N THR A 197 17.79 8.44 12.55
CA THR A 197 18.06 9.32 11.41
C THR A 197 18.48 8.49 10.21
N LEU A 198 17.79 8.67 9.08
CA LEU A 198 18.19 8.10 7.79
C LEU A 198 18.89 9.17 6.94
N THR A 199 20.05 8.82 6.39
CA THR A 199 20.89 9.70 5.56
C THR A 199 21.22 9.06 4.22
N GLY A 200 21.66 9.87 3.26
CA GLY A 200 22.17 9.37 1.97
C GLY A 200 21.20 9.68 0.83
N THR A 201 21.03 8.76 -0.11
CA THR A 201 20.30 9.03 -1.36
C THR A 201 19.38 7.87 -1.77
N VAL A 202 18.17 8.20 -2.21
CA VAL A 202 17.20 7.28 -2.83
C VAL A 202 16.79 7.77 -4.23
N GLY A 203 16.29 6.88 -5.07
CA GLY A 203 15.95 7.17 -6.46
C GLY A 203 14.56 7.79 -6.66
N SER A 204 13.66 7.73 -5.66
CA SER A 204 12.33 8.32 -5.74
C SER A 204 11.74 8.73 -4.39
N LEU A 205 10.76 9.63 -4.40
CA LEU A 205 10.02 9.99 -3.19
C LEU A 205 9.24 8.78 -2.62
N ALA A 206 8.72 7.88 -3.46
CA ALA A 206 8.11 6.63 -3.01
C ALA A 206 9.10 5.73 -2.26
N GLU A 207 10.34 5.64 -2.73
CA GLU A 207 11.42 4.90 -2.04
C GLU A 207 11.75 5.56 -0.70
N LYS A 208 11.89 6.90 -0.66
CA LYS A 208 12.08 7.66 0.59
C LYS A 208 10.99 7.38 1.61
N ASN A 209 9.72 7.39 1.16
CA ASN A 209 8.57 7.12 2.00
C ASN A 209 8.51 5.66 2.48
N SER A 210 9.06 4.72 1.71
CA SER A 210 9.14 3.31 2.10
C SER A 210 10.22 3.11 3.15
N ALA A 211 11.42 3.66 2.92
CA ALA A 211 12.49 3.68 3.92
C ALA A 211 12.06 4.32 5.25
N TYR A 212 11.29 5.42 5.20
CA TYR A 212 10.69 6.02 6.38
C TYR A 212 9.78 5.04 7.14
N ARG A 213 8.91 4.29 6.44
CA ARG A 213 8.02 3.30 7.08
C ARG A 213 8.80 2.12 7.64
N ASP A 214 9.84 1.67 6.96
CA ASP A 214 10.67 0.54 7.39
C ASP A 214 11.52 0.86 8.61
N ALA A 215 11.90 2.12 8.78
CA ALA A 215 12.62 2.60 9.95
C ALA A 215 11.80 2.54 11.24
N TRP A 216 10.47 2.47 11.16
CA TRP A 216 9.65 2.29 12.34
C TRP A 216 9.64 0.82 12.77
N VAL A 217 10.38 0.53 13.84
CA VAL A 217 10.45 -0.78 14.51
C VAL A 217 10.20 -0.61 16.01
N GLY A 218 9.96 -1.71 16.73
CA GLY A 218 9.80 -1.65 18.19
C GLY A 218 10.99 -0.95 18.86
N GLY A 219 10.73 0.02 19.73
CA GLY A 219 11.74 0.85 20.41
C GLY A 219 11.99 2.23 19.77
N VAL A 220 11.51 2.46 18.54
CA VAL A 220 11.67 3.75 17.84
C VAL A 220 10.67 4.79 18.37
N LYS A 221 11.19 5.96 18.75
CA LYS A 221 10.41 7.12 19.23
C LYS A 221 10.15 8.16 18.15
N ASP A 222 11.14 8.36 17.26
CA ASP A 222 11.10 9.32 16.15
C ASP A 222 11.97 8.85 14.98
N VAL A 223 11.61 9.24 13.76
CA VAL A 223 12.38 8.95 12.53
C VAL A 223 12.56 10.23 11.72
N ASN A 224 13.81 10.70 11.62
CA ASN A 224 14.20 11.83 10.79
C ASN A 224 14.74 11.37 9.43
N VAL A 225 14.05 11.74 8.35
CA VAL A 225 14.45 11.47 6.95
C VAL A 225 14.81 12.73 6.17
N ALA A 226 14.91 13.89 6.84
CA ALA A 226 15.33 15.12 6.17
C ALA A 226 16.70 14.99 5.46
N PRO A 227 17.71 14.30 6.03
CA PRO A 227 19.00 14.11 5.38
C PRO A 227 19.02 13.07 4.24
N LEU A 228 17.93 12.32 4.04
CA LEU A 228 17.82 11.33 2.96
C LEU A 228 17.34 12.03 1.67
N LYS A 229 18.22 12.24 0.69
CA LYS A 229 17.93 12.99 -0.54
C LYS A 229 17.29 12.12 -1.61
N VAL A 230 16.41 12.73 -2.43
CA VAL A 230 15.83 12.06 -3.60
C VAL A 230 16.56 12.55 -4.84
N GLU A 231 17.41 11.70 -5.42
CA GLU A 231 18.19 12.04 -6.62
C GLU A 231 18.06 10.90 -7.64
N TRP A 232 17.11 11.05 -8.58
CA TRP A 232 16.81 10.01 -9.56
C TRP A 232 17.96 9.78 -10.57
N TRP A 233 18.83 10.77 -10.77
CA TRP A 233 20.00 10.73 -11.66
C TRP A 233 21.28 10.25 -10.98
N ALA A 234 21.33 10.18 -9.64
CA ALA A 234 22.53 9.77 -8.91
C ALA A 234 22.90 8.30 -9.15
N ARG A 235 22.09 7.56 -9.93
CA ARG A 235 22.35 6.18 -10.33
C ARG A 235 22.28 6.04 -11.83
N ASP A 236 23.38 5.54 -12.39
CA ASP A 236 23.40 4.93 -13.71
C ASP A 236 22.44 3.72 -13.67
N LYS A 237 21.38 3.80 -14.47
CA LYS A 237 20.39 2.75 -14.81
C LYS A 237 19.32 2.30 -13.82
N MET A 238 19.12 2.81 -12.59
CA MET A 238 18.02 2.34 -11.70
C MET A 238 17.85 0.80 -11.61
N LEU A 239 18.89 0.03 -11.95
CA LEU A 239 18.89 -1.42 -12.02
C LEU A 239 19.51 -1.90 -10.72
N ARG A 240 18.80 -2.77 -9.98
CA ARG A 240 19.41 -3.54 -8.88
C ARG A 240 20.60 -4.33 -9.46
N HIS A 241 21.82 -3.81 -9.28
CA HIS A 241 23.04 -4.55 -9.56
C HIS A 241 23.37 -5.43 -8.35
N ARG A 242 22.79 -6.64 -8.36
CA ARG A 242 22.83 -7.69 -7.32
C ARG A 242 22.11 -7.37 -6.01
N LYS A 243 21.29 -8.33 -5.59
CA LYS A 243 21.48 -9.05 -4.31
C LYS A 243 20.71 -10.38 -4.38
N ASP A 244 21.30 -11.38 -5.03
CA ASP A 244 20.97 -12.77 -4.71
C ASP A 244 21.78 -13.11 -3.46
N VAL A 245 21.24 -12.81 -2.29
CA VAL A 245 21.47 -13.75 -1.20
C VAL A 245 20.25 -14.66 -1.27
N PHE A 246 20.40 -15.83 -1.88
CA PHE A 246 19.53 -16.95 -1.54
C PHE A 246 19.74 -17.19 -0.05
N THR A 247 18.94 -16.50 0.77
CA THR A 247 18.86 -16.78 2.18
C THR A 247 18.34 -18.20 2.30
N SER A 248 18.95 -18.99 3.19
CA SER A 248 18.48 -20.34 3.42
C SER A 248 16.99 -20.29 3.77
N ASN A 249 16.21 -21.30 3.38
CA ASN A 249 14.79 -21.41 3.74
C ASN A 249 14.55 -21.12 5.25
N THR A 250 15.51 -21.50 6.10
CA THR A 250 15.50 -21.21 7.54
C THR A 250 15.62 -19.72 7.84
N HIS A 251 16.54 -19.00 7.20
CA HIS A 251 16.70 -17.56 7.42
C HIS A 251 15.50 -16.75 6.92
N THR A 252 14.93 -17.10 5.76
CA THR A 252 13.71 -16.45 5.27
C THR A 252 12.52 -16.72 6.20
N ALA A 253 12.40 -17.94 6.72
CA ALA A 253 11.35 -18.27 7.70
C ALA A 253 11.50 -17.47 9.00
N GLU A 254 12.73 -17.30 9.48
CA GLU A 254 13.04 -16.51 10.67
C GLU A 254 12.77 -15.01 10.44
N ALA A 255 13.07 -14.48 9.25
CA ALA A 255 12.73 -13.12 8.87
C ALA A 255 11.22 -12.87 8.88
N ILE A 256 10.42 -13.82 8.36
CA ILE A 256 8.94 -13.72 8.42
C ILE A 256 8.46 -13.73 9.87
N ARG A 257 8.96 -14.66 10.71
CA ARG A 257 8.59 -14.74 12.13
C ARG A 257 8.91 -13.45 12.86
N THR A 258 10.08 -12.88 12.58
CA THR A 258 10.51 -11.59 13.10
C THR A 258 9.59 -10.47 12.61
N ALA A 259 9.20 -10.46 11.34
CA ALA A 259 8.26 -9.45 10.84
C ALA A 259 6.86 -9.57 11.46
N PHE A 260 6.41 -10.77 11.81
CA PHE A 260 5.11 -10.99 12.46
C PHE A 260 5.04 -10.39 13.87
N THR A 261 6.14 -10.40 14.64
CA THR A 261 6.13 -9.81 16.00
C THR A 261 5.90 -8.30 15.99
N TYR A 262 6.11 -7.63 14.86
CA TYR A 262 5.93 -6.18 14.70
C TYR A 262 4.66 -5.77 13.97
N GLU A 263 3.87 -6.71 13.47
CA GLU A 263 2.57 -6.40 12.85
C GLU A 263 1.52 -6.37 13.97
N PRO A 264 0.91 -5.21 14.29
CA PRO A 264 -0.03 -5.09 15.41
C PRO A 264 -1.22 -6.05 15.30
N ARG A 265 -1.61 -6.38 14.06
CA ARG A 265 -2.71 -7.32 13.81
C ARG A 265 -2.33 -8.79 14.09
N LEU A 266 -1.06 -9.08 14.34
CA LEU A 266 -0.51 -10.42 14.60
C LEU A 266 0.07 -10.55 16.02
N GLN A 267 -0.06 -9.52 16.87
CA GLN A 267 0.32 -9.62 18.27
C GLN A 267 -0.43 -10.79 18.94
N ASP A 268 0.31 -11.59 19.70
CA ASP A 268 -0.18 -12.79 20.40
C ASP A 268 -0.77 -13.90 19.51
N VAL A 269 -0.47 -13.90 18.21
CA VAL A 269 -0.88 -14.96 17.28
C VAL A 269 0.27 -15.92 17.03
N ASP A 270 0.05 -17.20 17.32
CA ASP A 270 0.97 -18.28 16.94
C ASP A 270 0.71 -18.75 15.48
N ILE A 271 1.60 -18.34 14.58
CA ILE A 271 1.61 -18.76 13.17
C ILE A 271 2.92 -19.50 12.89
N ASP A 272 2.82 -20.79 12.56
CA ASP A 272 3.95 -21.56 12.05
C ASP A 272 4.26 -21.16 10.60
N VAL A 273 5.54 -20.91 10.37
CA VAL A 273 6.10 -20.50 9.09
C VAL A 273 7.11 -21.54 8.63
N ARG A 274 6.88 -22.08 7.43
CA ARG A 274 7.84 -22.92 6.70
C ARG A 274 8.08 -22.32 5.33
N VAL A 275 9.34 -22.21 4.91
CA VAL A 275 9.70 -21.75 3.56
C VAL A 275 10.34 -22.92 2.82
N VAL A 276 9.92 -23.13 1.57
CA VAL A 276 10.54 -24.10 0.66
C VAL A 276 10.69 -23.45 -0.69
N GLU A 277 11.94 -23.24 -1.12
CA GLU A 277 12.27 -22.64 -2.41
C GLU A 277 11.47 -21.34 -2.60
N GLY A 278 11.53 -20.46 -1.59
CA GLY A 278 10.80 -19.19 -1.46
C GLY A 278 9.28 -19.22 -1.64
N THR A 279 8.66 -20.40 -1.53
CA THR A 279 7.25 -20.53 -1.21
C THR A 279 7.09 -20.60 0.31
N ALA A 280 6.46 -19.60 0.91
CA ALA A 280 6.08 -19.63 2.31
C ALA A 280 4.76 -20.38 2.51
N PHE A 281 4.75 -21.28 3.47
CA PHE A 281 3.59 -22.01 3.96
C PHE A 281 3.27 -21.48 5.35
N LEU A 282 2.10 -20.87 5.50
CA LEU A 282 1.64 -20.31 6.77
C LEU A 282 0.54 -21.20 7.34
N THR A 283 0.71 -21.67 8.57
CA THR A 283 -0.28 -22.48 9.29
C THR A 283 -0.49 -21.93 10.69
N GLY A 284 -1.72 -21.93 11.18
CA GLY A 284 -2.02 -21.39 12.49
C GLY A 284 -3.49 -21.03 12.63
N ILE A 285 -3.82 -20.40 13.74
CA ILE A 285 -5.16 -19.91 14.06
C ILE A 285 -5.05 -18.42 14.36
N VAL A 286 -5.94 -17.61 13.78
CA VAL A 286 -6.08 -16.18 14.08
C VAL A 286 -7.52 -15.89 14.49
N ASP A 287 -7.73 -14.81 15.23
CA ASP A 287 -9.07 -14.44 15.70
C ASP A 287 -9.91 -13.69 14.65
N ASN A 288 -9.28 -13.10 13.64
CA ASN A 288 -9.98 -12.29 12.63
C ASN A 288 -9.32 -12.37 11.25
N LEU A 289 -10.08 -12.05 10.21
CA LEU A 289 -9.61 -12.14 8.82
C LEU A 289 -8.54 -11.08 8.50
N ALA A 290 -8.61 -9.89 9.11
CA ALA A 290 -7.59 -8.86 8.92
C ALA A 290 -6.20 -9.33 9.37
N ALA A 291 -6.09 -10.05 10.50
CA ALA A 291 -4.87 -10.69 10.96
C ALA A 291 -4.34 -11.70 9.93
N LYS A 292 -5.20 -12.57 9.40
CA LYS A 292 -4.81 -13.51 8.33
C LYS A 292 -4.22 -12.77 7.11
N TYR A 293 -4.87 -11.71 6.64
CA TYR A 293 -4.37 -10.94 5.49
C TYR A 293 -3.07 -10.20 5.80
N ALA A 294 -2.93 -9.65 7.01
CA ALA A 294 -1.69 -9.06 7.49
C ALA A 294 -0.53 -10.08 7.46
N ALA A 295 -0.72 -11.29 8.00
CA ALA A 295 0.30 -12.35 7.93
C ALA A 295 0.71 -12.66 6.47
N GLU A 296 -0.27 -12.79 5.58
CA GLU A 296 0.03 -13.05 4.17
C GLU A 296 0.74 -11.89 3.47
N GLU A 297 0.35 -10.64 3.77
CA GLU A 297 0.95 -9.43 3.20
C GLU A 297 2.38 -9.23 3.70
N THR A 298 2.60 -9.32 5.00
CA THR A 298 3.93 -9.27 5.63
C THR A 298 4.85 -10.35 5.06
N THR A 299 4.34 -11.57 4.89
CA THR A 299 5.10 -12.67 4.26
C THR A 299 5.40 -12.39 2.78
N ARG A 300 4.43 -11.88 2.00
CA ARG A 300 4.63 -11.54 0.58
C ARG A 300 5.66 -10.43 0.37
N ASN A 301 5.82 -9.56 1.36
CA ASN A 301 6.76 -8.45 1.36
C ASN A 301 8.13 -8.83 1.94
N THR A 302 8.29 -10.04 2.48
CA THR A 302 9.59 -10.52 2.97
C THR A 302 10.48 -10.96 1.80
N GLU A 303 11.75 -10.59 1.84
CA GLU A 303 12.76 -10.96 0.84
C GLU A 303 12.83 -12.49 0.64
N GLY A 304 13.01 -12.92 -0.61
CA GLY A 304 13.07 -14.34 -0.97
C GLY A 304 11.70 -15.04 -1.02
N ILE A 305 10.58 -14.35 -0.73
CA ILE A 305 9.24 -14.92 -0.88
C ILE A 305 8.61 -14.58 -2.23
N TRP A 306 8.48 -15.59 -3.09
CA TRP A 306 7.80 -15.48 -4.38
C TRP A 306 6.32 -15.85 -4.27
N ARG A 307 5.98 -16.82 -3.42
CA ARG A 307 4.60 -17.31 -3.26
C ARG A 307 4.27 -17.52 -1.78
N VAL A 308 3.05 -17.15 -1.42
CA VAL A 308 2.49 -17.46 -0.09
C VAL A 308 1.34 -18.44 -0.27
N ARG A 309 1.42 -19.57 0.44
CA ARG A 309 0.34 -20.55 0.60
C ARG A 309 -0.13 -20.50 2.04
N SER A 310 -1.27 -19.85 2.26
CA SER A 310 -1.85 -19.65 3.57
C SER A 310 -2.89 -20.71 3.88
N PHE A 311 -2.63 -21.46 4.95
CA PHE A 311 -3.55 -22.43 5.56
C PHE A 311 -4.00 -21.96 6.95
N ILE A 312 -3.82 -20.67 7.25
CA ILE A 312 -4.28 -20.04 8.48
C ILE A 312 -5.80 -20.13 8.57
N LYS A 313 -6.29 -20.61 9.72
CA LYS A 313 -7.72 -20.72 10.04
C LYS A 313 -8.15 -19.51 10.87
N VAL A 314 -9.23 -18.84 10.45
CA VAL A 314 -9.81 -17.73 11.22
C VAL A 314 -10.86 -18.30 12.18
N ARG A 315 -10.73 -18.01 13.48
CA ARG A 315 -11.65 -18.44 14.55
C ARG A 315 -12.01 -17.26 15.45
N PRO A 316 -13.08 -16.51 15.10
CA PRO A 316 -13.52 -15.40 15.93
C PRO A 316 -13.92 -15.87 17.33
N PRO A 317 -13.50 -15.16 18.40
CA PRO A 317 -13.86 -15.51 19.77
C PRO A 317 -15.37 -15.36 20.02
N VAL A 318 -16.00 -14.42 19.32
CA VAL A 318 -17.45 -14.18 19.35
C VAL A 318 -18.07 -14.67 18.05
N ARG A 319 -19.04 -15.59 18.17
CA ARG A 319 -19.87 -16.01 17.04
C ARG A 319 -21.04 -15.06 16.89
N LEU A 320 -21.14 -14.42 15.74
CA LEU A 320 -22.28 -13.58 15.38
C LEU A 320 -23.29 -14.38 14.55
N THR A 321 -24.55 -13.98 14.62
CA THR A 321 -25.55 -14.47 13.65
C THR A 321 -25.23 -13.91 12.27
N ASP A 322 -25.65 -14.61 11.21
CA ASP A 322 -25.42 -14.14 9.84
C ASP A 322 -26.05 -12.76 9.59
N ARG A 323 -27.24 -12.53 10.17
CA ARG A 323 -27.94 -11.24 10.10
C ARG A 323 -27.14 -10.12 10.78
N ASP A 324 -26.58 -10.38 11.96
CA ASP A 324 -25.78 -9.38 12.68
C ASP A 324 -24.46 -9.10 11.96
N LEU A 325 -23.86 -10.13 11.36
CA LEU A 325 -22.64 -9.99 10.58
C LEU A 325 -22.88 -9.15 9.31
N GLU A 326 -23.95 -9.44 8.55
CA GLU A 326 -24.35 -8.62 7.40
C GLU A 326 -24.58 -7.16 7.79
N LYS A 327 -25.28 -6.93 8.91
CA LYS A 327 -25.53 -5.58 9.42
C LYS A 327 -24.23 -4.84 9.73
N ARG A 328 -23.28 -5.47 10.43
CA ARG A 328 -21.98 -4.86 10.75
C ARG A 328 -21.15 -4.57 9.51
N VAL A 329 -21.11 -5.47 8.53
CA VAL A 329 -20.40 -5.22 7.26
C VAL A 329 -21.04 -4.05 6.51
N ARG A 330 -22.37 -3.99 6.46
CA ARG A 330 -23.09 -2.87 5.84
C ARG A 330 -22.80 -1.55 6.55
N GLU A 331 -22.78 -1.54 7.87
CA GLU A 331 -22.42 -0.36 8.67
C GLU A 331 -20.99 0.10 8.37
N ALA A 332 -20.02 -0.81 8.27
CA ALA A 332 -18.65 -0.48 7.90
C ALA A 332 -18.56 0.13 6.50
N PHE A 333 -19.29 -0.40 5.53
CA PHE A 333 -19.32 0.13 4.16
C PHE A 333 -19.94 1.52 4.10
N ASN A 334 -21.05 1.74 4.80
CA ASN A 334 -21.72 3.04 4.89
C ASN A 334 -20.85 4.12 5.56
N GLN A 335 -19.90 3.73 6.40
CA GLN A 335 -18.95 4.64 7.04
C GLN A 335 -17.73 4.95 6.17
N HIS A 336 -17.45 4.12 5.16
CA HIS A 336 -16.25 4.22 4.35
C HIS A 336 -16.47 5.11 3.11
N PRO A 337 -15.79 6.27 2.98
CA PRO A 337 -16.07 7.28 1.96
C PRO A 337 -15.90 6.87 0.51
N LEU A 338 -15.13 5.80 0.26
CA LEU A 338 -14.96 5.27 -1.10
C LEU A 338 -15.98 4.18 -1.45
N ILE A 339 -16.69 3.62 -0.46
CA ILE A 339 -17.55 2.44 -0.64
C ILE A 339 -19.02 2.82 -0.48
N ASP A 340 -19.34 3.76 0.40
CA ASP A 340 -20.71 4.16 0.78
C ASP A 340 -21.63 4.57 -0.37
N ARG A 341 -21.05 4.99 -1.51
CA ARG A 341 -21.78 5.36 -2.74
C ARG A 341 -22.24 4.16 -3.58
N TYR A 342 -21.74 2.96 -3.31
CA TYR A 342 -22.01 1.76 -4.10
C TYR A 342 -23.07 0.89 -3.43
N GLU A 343 -24.01 0.41 -4.23
CA GLU A 343 -24.95 -0.62 -3.79
C GLU A 343 -24.28 -1.99 -3.89
N ILE A 344 -23.68 -2.43 -2.78
CA ILE A 344 -23.05 -3.74 -2.67
C ILE A 344 -24.00 -4.67 -1.94
N LYS A 345 -24.42 -5.74 -2.61
CA LYS A 345 -25.17 -6.81 -1.98
C LYS A 345 -24.23 -7.63 -1.12
N ILE A 346 -24.59 -7.76 0.15
CA ILE A 346 -23.84 -8.47 1.19
C ILE A 346 -24.67 -9.68 1.59
N SER A 347 -24.06 -10.85 1.62
CA SER A 347 -24.67 -12.07 2.16
C SER A 347 -23.71 -12.76 3.12
N ALA A 348 -24.15 -13.11 4.32
CA ALA A 348 -23.34 -13.86 5.29
C ALA A 348 -23.87 -15.27 5.51
N ASN A 349 -22.95 -16.23 5.64
CA ASN A 349 -23.26 -17.58 6.07
C ASN A 349 -22.11 -18.14 6.91
N SER A 350 -22.37 -18.41 8.19
CA SER A 350 -21.42 -18.99 9.13
C SER A 350 -20.08 -18.25 9.16
N GLY A 351 -20.14 -16.91 9.20
CA GLY A 351 -18.95 -16.05 9.19
C GLY A 351 -18.32 -15.82 7.81
N LYS A 352 -18.78 -16.49 6.74
CA LYS A 352 -18.34 -16.23 5.36
C LYS A 352 -19.21 -15.14 4.75
N VAL A 353 -18.59 -14.08 4.26
CA VAL A 353 -19.27 -12.93 3.64
C VAL A 353 -19.05 -12.97 2.14
N SER A 354 -20.14 -12.96 1.36
CA SER A 354 -20.11 -12.80 -0.09
C SER A 354 -20.46 -11.36 -0.45
N LEU A 355 -19.68 -10.77 -1.35
CA LEU A 355 -19.87 -9.41 -1.84
C LEU A 355 -20.16 -9.45 -3.34
N GLU A 356 -21.31 -8.91 -3.73
CA GLU A 356 -21.78 -8.84 -5.12
C GLU A 356 -22.13 -7.39 -5.46
N GLY A 357 -21.78 -6.95 -6.66
CA GLY A 357 -22.07 -5.59 -7.12
C GLY A 357 -21.07 -5.10 -8.15
N TYR A 358 -21.17 -3.82 -8.46
CA TYR A 358 -20.34 -3.16 -9.46
C TYR A 358 -19.57 -2.01 -8.83
N LEU A 359 -18.27 -1.98 -9.08
CA LEU A 359 -17.34 -0.91 -8.68
C LEU A 359 -16.65 -0.39 -9.93
N ASN A 360 -15.97 0.76 -9.86
CA ASN A 360 -15.44 1.37 -11.09
C ASN A 360 -13.94 1.12 -11.24
N SER A 361 -13.24 0.78 -10.15
CA SER A 361 -11.79 0.55 -10.18
C SER A 361 -11.31 -0.67 -9.37
N PRO A 362 -10.17 -1.26 -9.76
CA PRO A 362 -9.54 -2.32 -8.96
C PRO A 362 -9.11 -1.88 -7.55
N THR A 363 -8.88 -0.58 -7.34
CA THR A 363 -8.57 0.01 -6.03
C THR A 363 -9.79 -0.02 -5.12
N GLU A 364 -10.97 0.36 -5.61
CA GLU A 364 -12.23 0.28 -4.86
C GLU A 364 -12.57 -1.15 -4.47
N VAL A 365 -12.35 -2.13 -5.37
CA VAL A 365 -12.48 -3.55 -5.05
C VAL A 365 -11.57 -3.91 -3.88
N SER A 366 -10.29 -3.53 -3.94
CA SER A 366 -9.33 -3.84 -2.87
C SER A 366 -9.71 -3.18 -1.54
N GLN A 367 -10.17 -1.94 -1.55
CA GLN A 367 -10.62 -1.23 -0.35
C GLN A 367 -11.89 -1.88 0.22
N THR A 368 -12.83 -2.29 -0.63
CA THR A 368 -14.05 -3.00 -0.23
C THR A 368 -13.75 -4.32 0.47
N LEU A 369 -12.86 -5.13 -0.11
CA LEU A 369 -12.44 -6.39 0.49
C LEU A 369 -11.73 -6.19 1.84
N ARG A 370 -10.85 -5.17 1.92
CA ARG A 370 -10.17 -4.82 3.18
C ARG A 370 -11.13 -4.31 4.25
N ALA A 371 -12.09 -3.46 3.89
CA ALA A 371 -13.10 -2.97 4.81
C ALA A 371 -13.96 -4.11 5.37
N ALA A 372 -14.38 -5.07 4.54
CA ALA A 372 -15.11 -6.24 5.00
C ALA A 372 -14.25 -7.15 5.90
N ALA A 373 -12.98 -7.37 5.54
CA ALA A 373 -12.07 -8.21 6.32
C ALA A 373 -11.73 -7.65 7.70
N ARG A 374 -11.83 -6.32 7.87
CA ARG A 374 -11.66 -5.64 9.15
C ARG A 374 -12.86 -5.81 10.08
N VAL A 375 -14.00 -6.30 9.62
CA VAL A 375 -15.19 -6.46 10.48
C VAL A 375 -15.05 -7.68 11.39
N LYS A 376 -15.17 -7.48 12.70
CA LYS A 376 -15.18 -8.55 13.71
C LYS A 376 -16.24 -9.61 13.39
N GLY A 377 -15.84 -10.88 13.39
CA GLY A 377 -16.69 -12.04 13.09
C GLY A 377 -16.61 -12.52 11.64
N VAL A 378 -16.00 -11.76 10.73
CA VAL A 378 -15.74 -12.20 9.36
C VAL A 378 -14.61 -13.23 9.36
N ILE A 379 -14.90 -14.42 8.83
CA ILE A 379 -13.97 -15.55 8.70
C ILE A 379 -13.38 -15.61 7.30
N ASN A 380 -14.17 -15.29 6.28
CA ASN A 380 -13.74 -15.26 4.88
C ASN A 380 -14.57 -14.27 4.08
N VAL A 381 -13.96 -13.62 3.09
CA VAL A 381 -14.67 -12.77 2.12
C VAL A 381 -14.58 -13.43 0.74
N VAL A 382 -15.74 -13.68 0.13
CA VAL A 382 -15.86 -14.18 -1.23
C VAL A 382 -16.20 -13.00 -2.14
N ASN A 383 -15.33 -12.74 -3.11
CA ASN A 383 -15.44 -11.60 -4.01
C ASN A 383 -16.14 -11.96 -5.32
N TYR A 384 -17.34 -11.43 -5.54
CA TYR A 384 -18.06 -11.45 -6.81
C TYR A 384 -18.27 -10.03 -7.38
N LEU A 385 -17.50 -9.05 -6.88
CA LEU A 385 -17.54 -7.67 -7.37
C LEU A 385 -17.00 -7.62 -8.80
N GLN A 386 -17.72 -6.90 -9.64
CA GLN A 386 -17.34 -6.65 -11.04
C GLN A 386 -16.87 -5.21 -11.19
N ILE A 387 -15.95 -4.98 -12.13
CA ILE A 387 -15.47 -3.63 -12.44
C ILE A 387 -16.25 -3.13 -13.66
N GLN A 388 -17.02 -2.07 -13.48
CA GLN A 388 -17.59 -1.25 -14.56
C GLN A 388 -16.55 -0.24 -14.99
N SER A 389 -15.64 -0.68 -15.86
CA SER A 389 -14.78 0.25 -16.59
C SER A 389 -15.49 0.68 -17.87
N PRO A 390 -15.38 1.94 -18.31
CA PRO A 390 -15.75 2.28 -19.68
C PRO A 390 -14.94 1.43 -20.67
N ASP A 391 -15.53 1.08 -21.80
CA ASP A 391 -14.85 0.36 -22.89
C ASP A 391 -13.68 1.21 -23.40
N LYS A 392 -12.48 0.99 -22.85
CA LYS A 392 -11.26 1.61 -23.34
C LYS A 392 -10.81 0.87 -24.59
N LEU A 393 -10.41 1.65 -25.60
CA LEU A 393 -9.77 1.06 -26.78
C LEU A 393 -8.44 0.42 -26.39
N ASP A 394 -8.08 -0.68 -27.04
CA ASP A 394 -6.80 -1.37 -26.79
C ASP A 394 -5.60 -0.42 -26.89
N GLU A 395 -5.65 0.53 -27.83
CA GLU A 395 -4.63 1.56 -28.03
C GLU A 395 -4.50 2.49 -26.82
N GLU A 396 -5.63 2.88 -26.22
CA GLU A 396 -5.64 3.73 -25.02
C GLU A 396 -5.03 3.01 -23.83
N ILE A 397 -5.40 1.74 -23.61
CA ILE A 397 -4.81 0.88 -22.57
C ILE A 397 -3.30 0.73 -22.81
N TRP A 398 -2.89 0.48 -24.06
CA TRP A 398 -1.49 0.30 -24.42
C TRP A 398 -0.67 1.56 -24.12
N GLU A 399 -1.13 2.73 -24.58
CA GLU A 399 -0.47 4.01 -24.34
C GLU A 399 -0.40 4.36 -22.86
N GLU A 400 -1.48 4.11 -22.10
CA GLU A 400 -1.51 4.36 -20.67
C GLU A 400 -0.49 3.50 -19.92
N ILE A 401 -0.37 2.21 -20.27
CA ILE A 401 0.64 1.32 -19.66
C ILE A 401 2.05 1.80 -20.00
N ARG A 402 2.32 2.12 -21.27
CA ARG A 402 3.64 2.58 -21.72
C ARG A 402 4.06 3.85 -20.99
N ARG A 403 3.14 4.81 -20.89
CA ARG A 403 3.34 6.05 -20.14
C ARG A 403 3.58 5.76 -18.65
N ALA A 404 2.76 4.91 -18.05
CA ALA A 404 2.91 4.56 -16.64
C ALA A 404 4.23 3.87 -16.34
N PHE A 405 4.72 2.96 -17.19
CA PHE A 405 6.03 2.33 -17.02
C PHE A 405 7.17 3.34 -17.11
N TRP A 406 7.09 4.30 -18.03
CA TRP A 406 8.10 5.35 -18.17
C TRP A 406 8.21 6.24 -16.92
N TRP A 407 7.07 6.56 -16.31
CA TRP A 407 7.02 7.41 -15.11
C TRP A 407 7.18 6.64 -13.81
N ASP A 408 7.24 5.31 -13.85
CA ASP A 408 7.40 4.48 -12.68
C ASP A 408 8.89 4.21 -12.40
N PRO A 409 9.45 4.64 -11.25
CA PRO A 409 10.87 4.48 -10.95
C PRO A 409 11.38 3.03 -10.97
N GLY A 410 10.51 2.04 -10.72
CA GLY A 410 10.90 0.63 -10.74
C GLY A 410 10.74 -0.05 -12.10
N LEU A 411 9.95 0.53 -13.01
CA LEU A 411 9.66 -0.05 -14.34
C LEU A 411 10.29 0.72 -15.50
N PHE A 412 10.81 1.93 -15.24
CA PHE A 412 11.53 2.72 -16.22
C PHE A 412 12.70 1.93 -16.83
N GLU A 413 12.81 1.99 -18.16
CA GLU A 413 13.85 1.29 -18.96
C GLU A 413 13.93 -0.25 -18.78
N GLN A 414 12.95 -0.87 -18.12
CA GLN A 414 12.91 -2.33 -18.05
C GLN A 414 12.57 -2.94 -19.43
N ASP A 415 13.12 -4.13 -19.70
CA ASP A 415 12.80 -4.90 -20.90
C ASP A 415 11.40 -5.53 -20.76
N ILE A 416 10.36 -4.69 -20.92
CA ILE A 416 8.96 -5.08 -20.86
C ILE A 416 8.27 -4.69 -22.17
N ARG A 417 7.95 -5.70 -22.97
CA ARG A 417 7.09 -5.57 -24.14
C ARG A 417 5.63 -5.75 -23.74
N VAL A 418 4.80 -4.78 -24.11
CA VAL A 418 3.36 -4.76 -23.86
C VAL A 418 2.62 -4.91 -25.19
N THR A 419 1.62 -5.81 -25.22
CA THR A 419 0.66 -5.90 -26.31
C THR A 419 -0.75 -5.96 -25.73
N VAL A 420 -1.69 -5.25 -26.33
CA VAL A 420 -3.10 -5.26 -25.90
C VAL A 420 -3.96 -5.76 -27.06
N SER A 421 -4.92 -6.62 -26.76
CA SER A 421 -5.91 -7.11 -27.74
C SER A 421 -7.19 -7.50 -27.02
N ASN A 422 -8.31 -6.89 -27.40
CA ASN A 422 -9.64 -7.05 -26.80
C ASN A 422 -9.58 -6.99 -25.26
N GLY A 423 -9.03 -5.90 -24.71
CA GLY A 423 -8.86 -5.67 -23.27
C GLY A 423 -7.83 -6.61 -22.59
N THR A 424 -7.23 -7.54 -23.34
CA THR A 424 -6.24 -8.49 -22.81
C THR A 424 -4.83 -7.94 -22.99
N VAL A 425 -4.19 -7.59 -21.89
CA VAL A 425 -2.79 -7.17 -21.84
C VAL A 425 -1.88 -8.38 -21.71
N THR A 426 -0.86 -8.48 -22.56
CA THR A 426 0.23 -9.45 -22.43
C THR A 426 1.54 -8.71 -22.15
N LEU A 427 2.20 -9.08 -21.06
CA LEU A 427 3.52 -8.56 -20.67
C LEU A 427 4.58 -9.62 -20.97
N LYS A 428 5.65 -9.27 -21.69
CA LYS A 428 6.76 -10.17 -22.04
C LYS A 428 8.10 -9.47 -21.87
N GLY A 429 9.16 -10.23 -21.62
CA GLY A 429 10.52 -9.70 -21.45
C GLY A 429 11.09 -10.13 -20.10
N THR A 430 12.03 -9.35 -19.58
CA THR A 430 12.78 -9.69 -18.36
C THR A 430 12.81 -8.52 -17.39
N VAL A 431 12.43 -8.79 -16.14
CA VAL A 431 12.54 -7.84 -15.02
C VAL A 431 13.54 -8.34 -13.99
N PRO A 432 14.18 -7.46 -13.19
CA PRO A 432 15.19 -7.86 -12.23
C PRO A 432 14.65 -8.81 -11.17
N THR A 433 13.53 -8.45 -10.52
CA THR A 433 12.96 -9.21 -9.40
C THR A 433 11.45 -9.47 -9.55
N ILE A 434 10.88 -10.27 -8.64
CA ILE A 434 9.42 -10.50 -8.56
C ILE A 434 8.62 -9.21 -8.27
N VAL A 435 9.30 -8.14 -7.87
CA VAL A 435 8.66 -6.92 -7.38
C VAL A 435 8.32 -6.05 -8.55
N GLU A 436 9.27 -5.83 -9.46
CA GLU A 436 8.98 -5.25 -10.77
C GLU A 436 7.97 -6.12 -11.53
N TRP A 437 8.01 -7.45 -11.38
CA TRP A 437 7.01 -8.34 -11.98
C TRP A 437 5.58 -8.07 -11.46
N ARG A 438 5.40 -7.94 -10.13
CA ARG A 438 4.11 -7.64 -9.50
C ARG A 438 3.67 -6.21 -9.84
N ARG A 439 4.62 -5.26 -9.80
CA ARG A 439 4.41 -3.84 -10.13
C ARG A 439 3.92 -3.65 -11.56
N ALA A 440 4.56 -4.31 -12.53
CA ALA A 440 4.13 -4.26 -13.94
C ALA A 440 2.71 -4.79 -14.13
N ARG A 441 2.35 -5.87 -13.44
CA ARG A 441 0.98 -6.40 -13.44
C ARG A 441 -0.01 -5.43 -12.80
N GLU A 442 0.36 -4.80 -11.69
CA GLU A 442 -0.50 -3.81 -11.03
C GLU A 442 -0.74 -2.58 -11.90
N VAL A 443 0.32 -2.05 -12.53
CA VAL A 443 0.20 -0.94 -13.47
C VAL A 443 -0.71 -1.31 -14.63
N ALA A 444 -0.54 -2.49 -15.25
CA ALA A 444 -1.43 -2.95 -16.31
C ALA A 444 -2.90 -3.01 -15.86
N ARG A 445 -3.15 -3.53 -14.66
CA ARG A 445 -4.51 -3.60 -14.08
C ARG A 445 -5.10 -2.21 -13.87
N ASN A 446 -4.31 -1.29 -13.34
CA ASN A 446 -4.76 0.07 -13.05
C ASN A 446 -4.97 0.90 -14.33
N SER A 447 -4.32 0.52 -15.43
CA SER A 447 -4.51 1.13 -16.76
C SER A 447 -5.69 0.57 -17.56
N GLY A 448 -6.57 -0.22 -16.93
CA GLY A 448 -7.81 -0.69 -17.56
C GLY A 448 -7.73 -2.07 -18.22
N ALA A 449 -6.67 -2.86 -17.98
CA ALA A 449 -6.62 -4.24 -18.46
C ALA A 449 -7.74 -5.09 -17.87
N GLU A 450 -8.62 -5.63 -18.71
CA GLU A 450 -9.65 -6.60 -18.31
C GLU A 450 -9.03 -7.95 -17.94
N ARG A 451 -8.02 -8.37 -18.72
CA ARG A 451 -7.30 -9.62 -18.52
C ARG A 451 -5.81 -9.38 -18.66
N ILE A 452 -5.00 -10.02 -17.80
CA ILE A 452 -3.54 -9.87 -17.83
C ILE A 452 -2.88 -11.23 -18.00
N ARG A 453 -2.16 -11.41 -19.10
CA ARG A 453 -1.26 -12.53 -19.37
C ARG A 453 0.17 -12.09 -19.07
N ASN A 454 0.58 -12.22 -17.81
CA ASN A 454 1.95 -11.85 -17.41
C ASN A 454 2.94 -12.99 -17.71
N ARG A 455 3.78 -12.81 -18.74
CA ARG A 455 4.83 -13.73 -19.18
C ARG A 455 6.23 -13.13 -18.99
N LEU A 456 6.37 -12.21 -18.04
CA LEU A 456 7.68 -11.66 -17.66
C LEU A 456 8.52 -12.74 -16.98
N ARG A 457 9.80 -12.80 -17.34
CA ARG A 457 10.82 -13.59 -16.66
C ARG A 457 11.48 -12.73 -15.59
N VAL A 458 11.81 -13.34 -14.45
CA VAL A 458 12.57 -12.68 -13.39
C VAL A 458 14.04 -13.06 -13.59
N ARG A 459 14.95 -12.07 -13.64
CA ARG A 459 16.39 -12.27 -13.87
C ARG A 459 17.08 -12.86 -12.64
N TYR A 460 16.69 -12.39 -11.46
CA TYR A 460 17.24 -12.80 -10.17
C TYR A 460 16.12 -13.49 -9.37
N GLY A 461 16.07 -14.83 -9.45
CA GLY A 461 15.03 -15.69 -8.85
C GLY A 461 14.91 -17.06 -9.56
N PRO A 462 14.20 -18.04 -8.99
CA PRO A 462 14.04 -19.36 -9.61
C PRO A 462 13.31 -19.27 -10.96
N ASP A 463 13.77 -20.05 -11.96
CA ASP A 463 13.22 -20.07 -13.32
C ASP A 463 11.71 -20.35 -13.32
N PHE A 464 10.92 -19.35 -13.71
CA PHE A 464 9.48 -19.50 -13.88
C PHE A 464 9.14 -19.75 -15.35
N HIS A 465 8.66 -20.96 -15.63
CA HIS A 465 7.75 -21.21 -16.73
C HIS A 465 6.32 -21.13 -16.18
N SER A 466 5.54 -20.13 -16.62
CA SER A 466 4.11 -20.06 -16.29
C SER A 466 3.37 -21.22 -16.97
N THR A 467 2.74 -22.11 -16.19
CA THR A 467 1.57 -22.87 -16.63
C THR A 467 0.32 -22.02 -16.51
#